data_AF-A0A964I0T2-F1
#
_entry.id   AF-A0A964I0T2-F1
#
_cell.length_a   1.000
_cell.length_b   1.000
_cell.length_c   1.000
_cell.angle_alpha   90.00
_cell.angle_beta   90.00
_cell.angle_gamma   90.00
#
_symmetry.space_group_name_H-M   'P 1'
#
loop_
_entity.id
_entity.type
_entity.pdbx_description
1 polymer ?
#
loop_
_entity_poly.entity_id
_entity_poly.type
_entity_poly.pdbx_seq_one_letter_code
_entity_poly.pdbx_strand_id
1 'polypeptide(L)'
;AGRGGVKPGEVISGSRQRADGVVLLWRYTDPRTVVASGIVPFFIDWGTTPHPASTAAQGASLIGLRGEHPDSEQVQKALSRLGLDLRVQPAPRAALIAIVSAPRGRVELR
;
A
#
# COMPACT_ATOMS: atom_id res chain seq x y z
N ALA A 1 -16.34 -10.69 -6.86
CA ALA A 1 -15.90 -9.94 -8.07
C ALA A 1 -16.41 -8.52 -7.97
N GLY A 2 -15.51 -7.53 -7.84
CA GLY A 2 -15.90 -6.12 -7.66
C GLY A 2 -16.56 -5.55 -8.92
N ARG A 3 -17.83 -5.15 -8.82
CA ARG A 3 -18.52 -4.36 -9.84
C ARG A 3 -17.98 -2.93 -9.81
N GLY A 4 -16.82 -2.70 -10.43
CA GLY A 4 -16.12 -1.42 -10.38
C GLY A 4 -14.75 -1.34 -11.05
N GLY A 5 -14.44 -2.20 -12.03
CA GLY A 5 -13.40 -1.95 -13.04
C GLY A 5 -11.91 -2.03 -12.64
N VAL A 6 -11.53 -2.02 -11.35
CA VAL A 6 -10.13 -2.23 -10.94
C VAL A 6 -9.93 -3.67 -10.46
N LYS A 7 -8.91 -4.35 -10.98
CA LYS A 7 -8.56 -5.74 -10.66
C LYS A 7 -7.19 -5.78 -9.96
N PRO A 8 -7.12 -5.78 -8.63
CA PRO A 8 -5.86 -5.74 -7.89
C PRO A 8 -5.07 -7.06 -7.87
N GLY A 9 -5.57 -8.10 -8.56
CA GLY A 9 -4.98 -9.45 -8.58
C GLY A 9 -5.90 -10.52 -7.96
N GLU A 10 -5.51 -11.78 -8.12
CA GLU A 10 -6.15 -12.90 -7.44
C GLU A 10 -5.91 -12.84 -5.94
N VAL A 11 -6.86 -13.34 -5.14
CA VAL A 11 -6.68 -13.44 -3.69
C VAL A 11 -5.93 -14.72 -3.36
N ILE A 12 -4.76 -14.58 -2.74
CA ILE A 12 -3.90 -15.67 -2.30
C ILE A 12 -3.68 -15.61 -0.78
N SER A 13 -3.19 -16.72 -0.19
CA SER A 13 -2.96 -16.83 1.25
C SER A 13 -1.46 -16.76 1.57
N GLY A 14 -1.11 -16.13 2.69
CA GLY A 14 0.26 -16.04 3.20
C GLY A 14 0.34 -16.52 4.64
N SER A 15 1.52 -17.00 5.03
CA SER A 15 1.81 -17.36 6.41
C SER A 15 3.26 -17.07 6.78
N ARG A 16 3.50 -16.81 8.07
CA ARG A 16 4.85 -16.67 8.62
C ARG A 16 4.85 -17.06 10.08
N GLN A 17 5.80 -17.92 10.46
CA GLN A 17 6.09 -18.18 11.87
C GLN A 17 7.07 -17.13 12.40
N ARG A 18 6.73 -16.49 13.51
CA ARG A 18 7.59 -15.58 14.25
C ARG A 18 8.59 -16.37 15.10
N ALA A 19 9.66 -15.71 15.54
CA ALA A 19 10.67 -16.32 16.41
C ALA A 19 10.12 -16.75 17.78
N ASP A 20 9.02 -16.13 18.23
CA ASP A 20 8.29 -16.46 19.46
C ASP A 20 7.27 -17.61 19.27
N GLY A 21 7.25 -18.25 18.11
CA GLY A 21 6.36 -19.38 17.80
C GLY A 21 4.97 -18.97 17.31
N VAL A 22 4.59 -17.69 17.36
CA VAL A 22 3.29 -17.22 16.86
C VAL A 22 3.23 -17.35 15.34
N VAL A 23 2.16 -17.96 14.83
CA VAL A 23 1.91 -18.09 13.39
C VAL A 23 0.97 -16.97 12.92
N LEU A 24 1.45 -16.19 11.97
CA LEU A 24 0.65 -15.21 11.24
C LEU A 24 0.05 -15.88 10.00
N LEU A 25 -1.21 -15.57 9.72
CA LEU A 25 -2.00 -16.06 8.59
C LEU A 25 -2.74 -14.85 8.02
N TRP A 26 -2.62 -14.63 6.71
CA TRP A 26 -3.30 -13.51 6.05
C TRP A 26 -3.73 -13.89 4.64
N ARG A 27 -4.64 -13.11 4.07
CA ARG A 27 -5.00 -13.14 2.65
C ARG A 27 -4.58 -11.83 2.01
N TYR A 28 -4.26 -11.86 0.74
CA TYR A 28 -3.85 -10.66 0.02
C TYR A 28 -4.08 -10.81 -1.47
N THR A 29 -4.24 -9.69 -2.18
CA THR A 29 -4.27 -9.72 -3.65
C THR A 29 -2.84 -9.87 -4.18
N ASP A 30 -2.62 -10.69 -5.21
CA ASP A 30 -1.29 -11.03 -5.73
C ASP A 30 -0.51 -9.75 -6.13
N PRO A 31 0.58 -9.39 -5.41
CA PRO A 31 1.37 -8.19 -5.67
C PRO A 31 2.08 -8.19 -7.02
N ARG A 32 2.17 -9.34 -7.70
CA ARG A 32 2.69 -9.44 -9.07
C ARG A 32 1.72 -8.87 -10.10
N THR A 33 0.45 -8.66 -9.73
CA THR A 33 -0.51 -7.92 -10.54
C THR A 33 -0.26 -6.42 -10.38
N VAL A 34 0.67 -5.89 -11.17
CA VAL A 34 1.02 -4.46 -11.12
C VAL A 34 -0.03 -3.64 -11.88
N VAL A 35 -0.72 -2.76 -11.17
CA VAL A 35 -1.71 -1.84 -11.72
C VAL A 35 -1.21 -0.40 -11.60
N ALA A 36 -1.38 0.40 -12.66
CA ALA A 36 -0.96 1.81 -12.70
C ALA A 36 0.49 2.01 -12.23
N SER A 37 1.41 1.20 -12.77
CA SER A 37 2.83 1.23 -12.42
C SER A 37 3.13 1.12 -10.92
N GLY A 38 2.25 0.44 -10.15
CA GLY A 38 2.40 0.22 -8.72
C GLY A 38 1.79 1.32 -7.83
N ILE A 39 1.13 2.33 -8.41
CA ILE A 39 0.42 3.36 -7.62
C ILE A 39 -0.87 2.80 -7.00
N VAL A 40 -1.57 1.91 -7.71
CA VAL A 40 -2.70 1.19 -7.11
C VAL A 40 -2.13 0.04 -6.27
N PRO A 41 -2.41 0.00 -4.95
CA PRO A 41 -1.80 -0.98 -4.07
C PRO A 41 -2.45 -2.37 -4.25
N PHE A 42 -1.74 -3.39 -3.78
CA PHE A 42 -2.38 -4.65 -3.41
C PHE A 42 -3.05 -4.50 -2.04
N PHE A 43 -4.00 -5.36 -1.74
CA PHE A 43 -4.72 -5.36 -0.48
C PHE A 43 -4.25 -6.52 0.38
N ILE A 44 -4.17 -6.31 1.70
CA ILE A 44 -3.86 -7.33 2.68
C ILE A 44 -4.95 -7.36 3.76
N ASP A 45 -5.35 -8.57 4.13
CA ASP A 45 -6.30 -8.88 5.19
C ASP A 45 -5.62 -9.83 6.18
N TRP A 46 -5.31 -9.30 7.36
CA TRP A 46 -4.68 -10.03 8.47
C TRP A 46 -5.61 -11.03 9.16
N GLY A 47 -6.90 -11.06 8.80
CA GLY A 47 -7.89 -11.94 9.42
C GLY A 47 -7.97 -11.74 10.93
N THR A 48 -7.82 -12.83 11.68
CA THR A 48 -7.83 -12.81 13.15
C THR A 48 -6.44 -12.66 13.77
N THR A 49 -5.38 -12.50 12.95
CA THR A 49 -4.02 -12.39 13.48
C THR A 49 -3.71 -10.98 13.99
N PRO A 50 -2.89 -10.83 15.05
CA PRO A 50 -2.51 -9.52 15.55
C PRO A 50 -1.86 -8.67 14.46
N HIS A 51 -2.35 -7.45 14.27
CA HIS A 51 -1.85 -6.56 13.23
C HIS A 51 -0.37 -6.22 13.49
N PRO A 52 0.56 -6.39 12.51
CA PRO A 52 2.00 -6.19 12.76
C PRO A 52 2.40 -4.79 13.19
N ALA A 53 1.60 -3.78 12.86
CA ALA A 53 1.84 -2.40 13.30
C ALA A 53 1.77 -2.24 14.84
N SER A 54 1.07 -3.14 15.55
CA SER A 54 0.99 -3.10 17.02
C SER A 54 2.33 -3.29 17.71
N THR A 55 3.28 -3.96 17.06
CA THR A 55 4.64 -4.20 17.57
C THR A 55 5.71 -3.54 16.69
N ALA A 56 5.33 -2.58 15.85
CA ALA A 56 6.28 -1.89 14.99
C ALA A 56 7.26 -1.04 15.81
N ALA A 57 8.50 -0.94 15.32
CA ALA A 57 9.52 -0.10 15.91
C ALA A 57 9.03 1.36 15.98
N GLN A 58 9.26 2.00 17.11
CA GLN A 58 8.93 3.41 17.33
C GLN A 58 10.05 4.31 16.80
N GLY A 59 9.77 5.61 16.69
CA GLY A 59 10.75 6.62 16.29
C GLY A 59 10.69 7.06 14.83
N ALA A 60 9.67 6.62 14.07
CA ALA A 60 9.35 7.22 12.79
C ALA A 60 7.84 7.24 12.58
N SER A 61 7.35 8.23 11.85
CA SER A 61 5.93 8.33 11.49
C SER A 61 5.79 8.73 10.03
N LEU A 62 4.99 7.98 9.28
CA LEU A 62 4.56 8.38 7.94
C LEU A 62 3.56 9.53 8.09
N ILE A 63 3.94 10.72 7.66
CA ILE A 63 3.12 11.95 7.81
C ILE A 63 2.59 12.47 6.47
N GLY A 64 2.97 11.84 5.36
CA GLY A 64 2.44 12.14 4.05
C GLY A 64 2.77 11.04 3.05
N LEU A 65 1.83 10.77 2.15
CA LEU A 65 2.01 9.86 1.03
C LEU A 65 1.31 10.47 -0.19
N ARG A 66 2.01 10.52 -1.32
CA ARG A 66 1.45 10.96 -2.60
C ARG A 66 1.95 10.08 -3.74
N GLY A 67 1.13 9.93 -4.77
CA GLY A 67 1.52 9.32 -6.02
C GLY A 67 1.88 10.37 -7.07
N GLU A 68 2.69 9.96 -8.03
CA GLU A 68 2.93 10.65 -9.29
C GLU A 68 2.70 9.66 -10.43
N HIS A 69 2.14 10.09 -11.55
CA HIS A 69 1.90 9.24 -12.72
C HIS A 69 1.66 10.06 -14.00
N PRO A 70 2.06 9.57 -15.20
CA PRO A 70 1.71 10.20 -16.48
C PRO A 70 0.20 10.36 -16.66
N ASP A 71 -0.55 9.28 -16.45
CA ASP A 71 -2.02 9.25 -16.50
C ASP A 71 -2.70 9.52 -15.14
N SER A 72 -2.22 10.53 -14.40
CA SER A 72 -2.64 10.81 -13.01
C SER A 72 -4.16 10.80 -12.78
N GLU A 73 -4.97 11.37 -13.67
CA GLU A 73 -6.44 11.37 -13.54
C GLU A 73 -7.05 9.97 -13.59
N GLN A 74 -6.55 9.10 -14.48
CA GLN A 74 -7.04 7.74 -14.62
C GLN A 74 -6.69 6.91 -13.38
N VAL A 75 -5.50 7.13 -12.83
CA VAL A 75 -5.06 6.50 -11.58
C VAL A 75 -5.86 7.01 -10.38
N GLN A 76 -6.11 8.31 -10.29
CA GLN A 76 -6.96 8.90 -9.25
C GLN A 76 -8.36 8.30 -9.27
N LYS A 77 -8.98 8.15 -10.44
CA LYS A 77 -10.29 7.48 -10.60
C LYS A 77 -10.26 6.02 -10.15
N ALA A 78 -9.17 5.29 -10.44
CA ALA A 78 -9.00 3.90 -10.00
C ALA A 78 -8.92 3.80 -8.47
N LEU A 79 -8.14 4.68 -7.83
CA LEU A 79 -8.02 4.76 -6.38
C LEU A 79 -9.36 5.13 -5.72
N SER A 80 -10.10 6.11 -6.27
CA SER A 80 -11.42 6.49 -5.76
C SER A 80 -12.43 5.35 -5.85
N ARG A 81 -12.41 4.53 -6.91
CA ARG A 81 -13.26 3.33 -7.03
C ARG A 81 -12.95 2.26 -5.99
N LEU A 82 -11.71 2.24 -5.49
CA LEU A 82 -11.28 1.37 -4.41
C LEU A 82 -11.50 2.01 -3.02
N GLY A 83 -12.04 3.22 -2.93
CA GLY A 83 -12.23 3.95 -1.68
C GLY A 83 -10.93 4.46 -1.05
N LEU A 84 -9.86 4.62 -1.84
CA LEU A 84 -8.55 5.06 -1.37
C LEU A 84 -8.38 6.56 -1.60
N ASP A 85 -8.03 7.28 -0.53
CA ASP A 85 -7.69 8.71 -0.56
C ASP A 85 -6.17 8.90 -0.67
N LEU A 86 -5.62 8.62 -1.85
CA LEU A 86 -4.24 8.91 -2.19
C LEU A 86 -4.23 9.94 -3.32
N ARG A 87 -3.62 11.11 -3.07
CA ARG A 87 -3.46 12.15 -4.09
C ARG A 87 -2.42 11.71 -5.12
N VAL A 88 -2.78 11.77 -6.40
CA VAL A 88 -1.86 11.51 -7.52
C VAL A 88 -1.65 12.78 -8.34
N GLN A 89 -0.38 13.16 -8.57
CA GLN A 89 0.00 14.32 -9.36
C GLN A 89 0.51 13.92 -10.76
N PRO A 90 0.32 14.78 -11.79
CA PRO A 90 0.92 14.55 -13.11
C PRO A 90 2.44 14.55 -13.03
N ALA A 91 3.10 13.55 -13.61
CA ALA A 91 4.55 13.52 -13.76
C ALA A 91 4.97 12.61 -14.94
N PRO A 92 6.17 12.80 -15.53
CA PRO A 92 6.63 11.96 -16.65
C PRO A 92 6.87 10.48 -16.28
N ARG A 93 7.03 10.16 -15.00
CA ARG A 93 7.24 8.78 -14.51
C ARG A 93 6.44 8.55 -13.24
N ALA A 94 5.98 7.31 -13.06
CA ALA A 94 5.30 6.90 -11.85
C ALA A 94 6.25 6.87 -10.65
N ALA A 95 5.77 7.33 -9.49
CA ALA A 95 6.50 7.24 -8.22
C ALA A 95 5.53 7.30 -7.02
N LEU A 96 5.89 6.64 -5.92
CA LEU A 96 5.27 6.85 -4.61
C LEU A 96 6.25 7.65 -3.76
N ILE A 97 5.77 8.78 -3.24
CA ILE A 97 6.60 9.67 -2.44
C ILE A 97 6.05 9.72 -1.02
N ALA A 98 6.87 9.28 -0.07
CA ALA A 98 6.55 9.25 1.34
C ALA A 98 7.30 10.36 2.09
N ILE A 99 6.61 11.03 3.01
CA ILE A 99 7.22 11.97 3.94
C ILE A 99 7.21 11.31 5.32
N VAL A 100 8.40 11.09 5.87
CA VAL A 100 8.60 10.44 7.16
C VAL A 100 9.17 11.45 8.15
N SER A 101 8.51 11.57 9.30
CA SER A 101 9.02 12.32 10.45
C SER A 101 9.85 11.37 11.33
N ALA A 102 11.08 11.76 11.65
CA ALA A 102 12.00 11.01 12.50
C ALA A 102 12.72 11.96 13.49
N PRO A 103 13.40 11.45 14.54
CA PRO A 103 14.11 12.26 15.53
C PRO A 103 15.12 13.24 14.93
N ARG A 104 15.70 12.92 13.78
CA ARG A 104 16.70 13.77 13.09
C ARG A 104 16.08 14.74 12.08
N GLY A 105 14.75 14.85 12.04
CA GLY A 105 14.01 15.70 11.13
C GLY A 105 13.14 14.92 10.15
N ARG A 106 12.63 15.63 9.14
CA ARG A 106 11.76 15.07 8.10
C ARG A 106 12.59 14.57 6.92
N VAL A 107 12.21 13.44 6.37
CA VAL A 107 12.83 12.82 5.19
C VAL A 107 11.76 12.57 4.14
N GLU A 108 12.05 12.93 2.89
CA GLU A 108 11.26 12.51 1.73
C GLU A 108 11.92 11.29 1.08
N LEU A 109 11.13 10.25 0.82
CA LEU A 109 11.54 9.02 0.15
C LEU A 109 10.80 8.89 -1.18
N ARG A 110 11.51 8.54 -2.25
CA ARG A 110 10.99 8.39 -3.62
C ARG A 110 11.47 7.09 -4.25
#